data_AF-A0A399CVD2-F1
#
_entry.id   AF-A0A399CVD2-F1
#
_cell.length_a   1.000
_cell.length_b   1.000
_cell.length_c   1.000
_cell.angle_alpha   90.00
_cell.angle_beta   90.00
_cell.angle_gamma   90.00
#
_symmetry.space_group_name_H-M   'P 1'
#
loop_
_entity.id
_entity.type
_entity.pdbx_description
1 polymer ?
#
loop_
_entity_poly.entity_id
_entity_poly.type
_entity_poly.pdbx_seq_one_letter_code
_entity_poly.pdbx_strand_id
1 'polypeptide(L)'
;MKEKDYIEELIKNNREGLNDNEPLEGHFERFEAKLEKSNKKKKRITLQVVWKAAAAAVFAFLIVNQAIIWFSSEEKNTITTQGETGEMSLASVSPEYGEVEFFYTNAISVGLNQWEKLVAEGLISETEQQMMDGELHEFEVVFEKLQRDLSANPNDERVINAMIEYYQTKLSLINMIVEKLKEVKQKTDTNYESEM
;
A
#
# COMPACT_ATOMS: atom_id res chain seq x y z
N MET A 1 -27.66 -11.54 -76.85
CA MET A 1 -28.56 -11.09 -75.76
C MET A 1 -27.89 -11.42 -74.44
N LYS A 2 -27.77 -10.47 -73.50
CA LYS A 2 -27.28 -10.77 -72.14
C LYS A 2 -28.35 -11.59 -71.43
N GLU A 3 -27.96 -12.71 -70.85
CA GLU A 3 -28.78 -13.54 -69.97
C GLU A 3 -29.24 -12.66 -68.79
N LYS A 4 -30.54 -12.58 -68.54
CA LYS A 4 -31.08 -11.77 -67.44
C LYS A 4 -30.93 -12.58 -66.15
N ASP A 5 -30.34 -11.98 -65.11
CA ASP A 5 -30.21 -12.59 -63.80
C ASP A 5 -31.62 -12.84 -63.23
N TYR A 6 -31.89 -14.06 -62.75
CA TYR A 6 -33.16 -14.46 -62.15
C TYR A 6 -33.64 -13.45 -61.09
N ILE A 7 -32.71 -12.91 -60.29
CA ILE A 7 -33.02 -11.92 -59.26
C ILE A 7 -33.46 -10.59 -59.89
N GLU A 8 -32.82 -10.18 -60.99
CA GLU A 8 -33.17 -8.95 -61.70
C GLU A 8 -34.58 -9.05 -62.30
N GLU A 9 -34.96 -10.22 -62.84
CA GLU A 9 -36.31 -10.47 -63.35
C GLU A 9 -37.36 -10.51 -62.23
N LEU A 10 -37.03 -11.12 -61.09
CA LEU A 10 -37.91 -11.19 -59.92
C LEU A 10 -38.17 -9.78 -59.35
N ILE A 11 -37.13 -8.95 -59.23
CA ILE A 11 -37.27 -7.55 -58.77
C ILE A 11 -38.08 -6.73 -59.78
N LYS A 12 -37.82 -6.88 -61.08
CA LYS A 12 -38.57 -6.13 -62.12
C LYS A 12 -40.05 -6.50 -62.14
N ASN A 13 -40.37 -7.78 -62.05
CA ASN A 13 -41.75 -8.27 -62.10
C ASN A 13 -42.55 -7.91 -60.83
N ASN A 14 -41.87 -7.67 -59.71
CA ASN A 14 -42.49 -7.27 -58.44
C ASN A 14 -42.24 -5.81 -58.09
N ARG A 15 -41.74 -5.00 -59.04
CA ARG A 15 -41.26 -3.63 -58.77
C ARG A 15 -42.35 -2.71 -58.22
N GLU A 16 -43.59 -2.91 -58.65
CA GLU A 16 -44.73 -2.15 -58.14
C GLU A 16 -44.93 -2.43 -56.64
N GLY A 17 -45.06 -3.70 -56.25
CA GLY A 17 -45.22 -4.09 -54.83
C GLY A 17 -44.00 -3.82 -53.94
N LEU A 18 -42.80 -3.71 -54.52
CA LEU A 18 -41.58 -3.34 -53.79
C LEU A 18 -41.47 -1.83 -53.54
N ASN A 19 -42.21 -1.01 -54.28
CA ASN A 19 -42.19 0.44 -54.17
C ASN A 19 -43.46 1.01 -53.52
N ASP A 20 -44.21 0.16 -52.81
CA ASP A 20 -45.50 0.49 -52.20
C ASP A 20 -45.39 1.49 -51.03
N ASN A 21 -44.21 1.64 -50.43
CA ASN A 21 -44.03 2.53 -49.28
C ASN A 21 -42.67 3.23 -49.34
N GLU A 22 -42.69 4.55 -49.21
CA GLU A 22 -41.48 5.32 -48.92
C GLU A 22 -41.17 5.29 -47.43
N PRO A 23 -39.88 5.29 -47.03
CA PRO A 23 -39.53 5.45 -45.63
C PRO A 23 -40.09 6.76 -45.07
N LEU A 24 -40.50 6.75 -43.80
CA LEU A 24 -40.88 7.97 -43.09
C LEU A 24 -39.79 9.04 -43.21
N GLU A 25 -40.20 10.30 -43.31
CA GLU A 25 -39.30 11.46 -43.37
C GLU A 25 -38.21 11.37 -42.28
N GLY A 26 -36.99 11.78 -42.64
CA GLY A 26 -35.83 11.67 -41.75
C GLY A 26 -35.18 10.28 -41.69
N HIS A 27 -35.62 9.31 -42.50
CA HIS A 27 -35.06 7.94 -42.47
C HIS A 27 -33.57 7.91 -42.81
N PHE A 28 -33.15 8.66 -43.84
CA PHE A 28 -31.74 8.71 -44.26
C PHE A 28 -30.86 9.27 -43.15
N GLU A 29 -31.31 10.31 -42.47
CA GLU A 29 -30.62 10.95 -41.35
C GLU A 29 -30.52 10.00 -40.15
N ARG A 30 -31.61 9.28 -39.81
CA ARG A 30 -31.59 8.25 -38.75
C ARG A 30 -30.66 7.09 -39.11
N PHE A 31 -30.66 6.68 -40.39
CA PHE A 31 -29.81 5.60 -40.88
C PHE A 31 -28.33 5.99 -40.86
N GLU A 32 -28.00 7.19 -41.36
CA GLU A 32 -26.65 7.76 -41.31
C GLU A 32 -26.16 7.90 -39.87
N ALA A 33 -26.97 8.47 -38.98
CA ALA A 33 -26.64 8.56 -37.56
C ALA A 33 -26.40 7.18 -36.90
N LYS A 34 -27.13 6.14 -37.33
CA LYS A 34 -26.92 4.76 -36.86
C LYS A 34 -25.66 4.13 -37.46
N LEU A 35 -25.34 4.43 -38.72
CA LEU A 35 -24.15 3.98 -39.41
C LEU A 35 -22.90 4.59 -38.78
N GLU A 36 -22.90 5.90 -38.52
CA GLU A 36 -21.81 6.59 -37.82
C GLU A 36 -21.61 6.06 -36.40
N LYS A 37 -22.71 5.79 -35.66
CA LYS A 37 -22.62 5.16 -34.33
C LYS A 37 -22.03 3.75 -34.40
N SER A 38 -22.32 2.98 -35.44
CA SER A 38 -21.80 1.61 -35.62
C SER A 38 -20.36 1.58 -36.13
N ASN A 39 -19.94 2.54 -36.96
CA ASN A 39 -18.58 2.67 -37.48
C ASN A 39 -17.57 3.26 -36.49
N LYS A 40 -18.03 3.77 -35.35
CA LYS A 40 -17.15 4.11 -34.23
C LYS A 40 -16.61 2.81 -33.63
N LYS A 41 -15.42 2.38 -34.09
CA LYS A 41 -14.64 1.32 -33.45
C LYS A 41 -14.51 1.69 -31.97
N LYS A 42 -15.28 1.02 -31.11
CA LYS A 42 -15.13 1.17 -29.66
C LYS A 42 -13.66 0.88 -29.36
N LYS A 43 -12.94 1.85 -28.80
CA LYS A 43 -11.55 1.66 -28.38
C LYS A 43 -11.57 0.52 -27.37
N ARG A 44 -11.20 -0.69 -27.80
CA ARG A 44 -11.08 -1.84 -26.91
C ARG A 44 -9.76 -1.66 -26.18
N ILE A 45 -9.83 -1.45 -24.88
CA ILE A 45 -8.65 -1.52 -24.03
C ILE A 45 -8.20 -2.98 -24.08
N THR A 46 -7.05 -3.23 -24.70
CA THR A 46 -6.47 -4.57 -24.72
C THR A 46 -5.79 -4.84 -23.39
N LEU A 47 -5.73 -6.11 -22.99
CA LEU A 47 -5.04 -6.50 -21.76
C LEU A 47 -3.59 -6.01 -21.75
N GLN A 48 -2.93 -5.95 -22.92
CA GLN A 48 -1.58 -5.39 -23.07
C GLN A 48 -1.52 -3.89 -22.74
N VAL A 49 -2.55 -3.11 -23.07
CA VAL A 49 -2.63 -1.70 -22.68
C VAL A 49 -2.81 -1.56 -21.17
N VAL A 50 -3.61 -2.45 -20.54
CA VAL A 50 -3.76 -2.48 -19.08
C VAL A 50 -2.44 -2.83 -18.39
N TRP A 51 -1.73 -3.85 -18.85
CA TRP A 51 -0.42 -4.22 -18.29
C TRP A 51 0.62 -3.12 -18.46
N LYS A 52 0.65 -2.44 -19.61
CA LYS A 52 1.53 -1.28 -19.82
C LYS A 52 1.17 -0.12 -18.90
N ALA A 53 -0.11 0.17 -18.70
CA ALA A 53 -0.58 1.21 -17.79
C ALA A 53 -0.27 0.85 -16.33
N ALA A 54 -0.46 -0.41 -15.92
CA ALA A 54 -0.12 -0.90 -14.59
C ALA A 54 1.39 -0.82 -14.34
N ALA A 55 2.22 -1.27 -15.29
CA ALA A 55 3.66 -1.16 -15.20
C ALA A 55 4.11 0.32 -15.11
N ALA A 56 3.53 1.19 -15.94
CA ALA A 56 3.81 2.63 -15.90
C ALA A 56 3.38 3.26 -14.55
N ALA A 57 2.26 2.84 -13.97
CA ALA A 57 1.82 3.29 -12.66
C ALA A 57 2.75 2.81 -11.54
N VAL A 58 3.23 1.56 -11.59
CA VAL A 58 4.23 1.04 -10.65
C VAL A 58 5.54 1.80 -10.78
N PHE A 59 6.05 2.01 -11.99
CA PHE A 59 7.27 2.80 -12.20
C PHE A 59 7.08 4.25 -11.77
N ALA A 60 5.94 4.87 -12.05
CA ALA A 60 5.65 6.23 -11.58
C ALA A 60 5.59 6.28 -10.05
N PHE A 61 4.99 5.29 -9.39
CA PHE A 61 4.97 5.20 -7.95
C PHE A 61 6.39 5.03 -7.37
N LEU A 62 7.22 4.16 -7.96
CA LEU A 62 8.62 4.00 -7.55
C LEU A 62 9.44 5.26 -7.77
N ILE A 63 9.25 5.95 -8.90
CA ILE A 63 9.93 7.22 -9.20
C ILE A 63 9.47 8.30 -8.22
N VAL A 64 8.18 8.41 -7.91
CA VAL A 64 7.65 9.37 -6.94
C VAL A 64 8.17 9.04 -5.54
N ASN A 65 8.21 7.77 -5.14
CA ASN A 65 8.74 7.34 -3.86
C ASN A 65 10.25 7.65 -3.75
N GLN A 66 11.03 7.36 -4.79
CA GLN A 66 12.46 7.71 -4.85
C GLN A 66 12.69 9.23 -4.91
N ALA A 67 11.84 9.97 -5.63
CA ALA A 67 11.90 11.42 -5.68
C ALA A 67 11.53 12.04 -4.33
N ILE A 68 10.56 11.49 -3.59
CA ILE A 68 10.28 11.90 -2.21
C ILE A 68 11.52 11.68 -1.36
N ILE A 69 12.17 10.51 -1.42
CA ILE A 69 13.40 10.24 -0.65
C ILE A 69 14.52 11.22 -1.03
N TRP A 70 14.72 11.51 -2.32
CA TRP A 70 15.78 12.40 -2.79
C TRP A 70 15.49 13.87 -2.50
N PHE A 71 14.30 14.39 -2.85
CA PHE A 71 13.94 15.80 -2.64
C PHE A 71 13.61 16.12 -1.17
N SER A 72 13.27 15.12 -0.35
CA SER A 72 13.22 15.30 1.11
C SER A 72 14.58 15.16 1.79
N SER A 73 15.64 14.88 1.02
CA SER A 73 17.04 14.88 1.49
C SER A 73 17.73 16.25 1.35
N GLU A 74 17.08 17.27 0.79
CA GLU A 74 17.55 18.66 0.88
C GLU A 74 16.74 19.39 1.97
N GLU A 75 17.35 19.47 3.15
CA GLU A 75 16.90 20.09 4.40
C GLU A 75 15.74 19.42 5.16
N LYS A 76 16.14 18.58 6.14
CA LYS A 76 15.39 18.09 7.32
C LYS A 76 14.46 16.88 7.12
N ASN A 77 15.06 15.70 7.15
CA ASN A 77 14.54 14.56 7.90
C ASN A 77 15.76 13.89 8.58
N THR A 78 16.18 14.14 9.82
CA THR A 78 15.39 14.31 11.04
C THR A 78 14.05 13.63 10.91
N ILE A 79 14.09 12.30 10.78
CA ILE A 79 13.21 11.52 11.63
C ILE A 79 13.55 12.01 13.03
N THR A 80 12.71 12.92 13.53
CA THR A 80 12.66 13.23 14.95
C THR A 80 12.20 11.94 15.62
N THR A 81 13.14 11.02 15.85
CA THR A 81 13.21 10.39 17.15
C THR A 81 13.17 11.54 18.14
N GLN A 82 12.08 11.62 18.90
CA GLN A 82 12.07 12.46 20.10
C GLN A 82 13.30 12.05 20.91
N GLY A 83 14.22 12.99 21.04
CA GLY A 83 15.62 12.77 21.36
C GLY A 83 16.41 13.94 20.79
N GLU A 84 16.08 15.15 21.25
CA GLU A 84 16.86 16.35 20.96
C GLU A 84 18.28 16.14 21.49
N THR A 85 19.19 15.72 20.62
CA THR A 85 20.65 15.87 20.69
C THR A 85 21.22 15.15 19.46
N GLY A 86 22.31 15.63 18.87
CA GLY A 86 22.97 14.98 17.73
C GLY A 86 23.67 13.67 18.13
N GLU A 87 22.92 12.71 18.67
CA GLU A 87 23.45 11.47 19.22
C GLU A 87 23.65 10.41 18.13
N MET A 88 24.78 9.72 18.22
CA MET A 88 25.21 8.74 17.24
C MET A 88 24.29 7.50 17.26
N SER A 89 23.82 7.08 16.09
CA SER A 89 23.01 5.86 15.91
C SER A 89 23.67 4.89 14.93
N LEU A 90 23.06 3.72 14.70
CA LEU A 90 23.54 2.73 13.72
C LEU A 90 23.66 3.32 12.31
N ALA A 91 22.72 4.16 11.89
CA ALA A 91 22.76 4.89 10.62
C ALA A 91 23.97 5.83 10.49
N SER A 92 24.57 6.23 11.61
CA SER A 92 25.78 7.08 11.62
C SER A 92 27.05 6.29 11.29
N VAL A 93 27.02 4.95 11.40
CA VAL A 93 28.17 4.08 11.16
C VAL A 93 28.30 3.72 9.68
N SER A 94 27.22 3.21 9.08
CA SER A 94 27.17 2.89 7.65
C SER A 94 25.74 2.89 7.10
N PRO A 95 25.57 3.01 5.77
CA PRO A 95 24.25 2.91 5.13
C PRO A 95 23.53 1.60 5.44
N GLU A 96 24.26 0.48 5.45
CA GLU A 96 23.71 -0.85 5.71
C GLU A 96 23.17 -0.96 7.14
N TYR A 97 23.88 -0.40 8.12
CA TYR A 97 23.38 -0.33 9.50
C TYR A 97 22.20 0.62 9.64
N GLY A 98 22.13 1.68 8.82
CA GLY A 98 20.95 2.53 8.72
C GLY A 98 19.71 1.80 8.21
N GLU A 99 19.84 0.88 7.27
CA GLU A 99 18.73 0.01 6.83
C GLU A 99 18.24 -0.91 7.95
N VAL A 100 19.17 -1.45 8.75
CA VAL A 100 18.84 -2.29 9.92
C VAL A 100 18.08 -1.49 10.96
N GLU A 101 18.57 -0.31 11.32
CA GLU A 101 17.89 0.62 12.24
C GLU A 101 16.48 0.98 11.73
N PHE A 102 16.37 1.34 10.45
CA PHE A 102 15.09 1.66 9.82
C PHE A 102 14.12 0.48 9.89
N PHE A 103 14.56 -0.74 9.59
CA PHE A 103 13.71 -1.92 9.66
C PHE A 103 13.14 -2.13 11.07
N TYR A 104 13.99 -2.14 12.09
CA TYR A 104 13.55 -2.41 13.46
C TYR A 104 12.71 -1.28 14.05
N THR A 105 13.06 -0.02 13.81
CA THR A 105 12.28 1.14 14.30
C THR A 105 10.87 1.15 13.71
N ASN A 106 10.73 0.82 12.42
CA ASN A 106 9.41 0.66 11.80
C ASN A 106 8.63 -0.51 12.40
N ALA A 107 9.27 -1.67 12.59
CA ALA A 107 8.61 -2.84 13.17
C ALA A 107 8.13 -2.56 14.61
N ILE A 108 8.96 -1.88 15.41
CA ILE A 108 8.61 -1.43 16.78
C ILE A 108 7.43 -0.47 16.73
N SER A 109 7.45 0.52 15.83
CA SER A 109 6.32 1.45 15.63
C SER A 109 5.02 0.72 15.29
N VAL A 110 5.07 -0.28 14.42
CA VAL A 110 3.90 -1.12 14.10
C VAL A 110 3.38 -1.86 15.34
N GLY A 111 4.28 -2.40 16.18
CA GLY A 111 3.91 -3.05 17.44
C GLY A 111 3.26 -2.09 18.44
N LEU A 112 3.83 -0.90 18.62
CA LEU A 112 3.28 0.13 19.50
C LEU A 112 1.91 0.64 19.03
N ASN A 113 1.72 0.80 17.72
CA ASN A 113 0.41 1.13 17.15
C ASN A 113 -0.64 0.03 17.40
N GLN A 114 -0.22 -1.25 17.45
CA GLN A 114 -1.13 -2.33 17.83
C GLN A 114 -1.48 -2.28 19.31
N TRP A 115 -0.50 -1.99 20.16
CA TRP A 115 -0.74 -1.76 21.59
C TRP A 115 -1.73 -0.62 21.83
N GLU A 116 -1.55 0.54 21.18
CA GLU A 116 -2.44 1.70 21.32
C GLU A 116 -3.88 1.38 20.90
N LYS A 117 -4.07 0.55 19.86
CA LYS A 117 -5.40 0.05 19.48
C LYS A 117 -6.04 -0.79 20.58
N LEU A 118 -5.27 -1.66 21.24
CA LEU A 118 -5.78 -2.47 22.36
C LEU A 118 -6.17 -1.60 23.55
N VAL A 119 -5.40 -0.53 23.82
CA VAL A 119 -5.76 0.48 24.83
C VAL A 119 -7.08 1.17 24.45
N ALA A 120 -7.23 1.61 23.20
CA ALA A 120 -8.44 2.25 22.72
C ALA A 120 -9.68 1.32 22.72
N GLU A 121 -9.48 0.01 22.56
CA GLU A 121 -10.52 -1.02 22.70
C GLU A 121 -10.89 -1.32 24.17
N GLY A 122 -10.21 -0.69 25.15
CA GLY A 122 -10.47 -0.89 26.57
C GLY A 122 -9.97 -2.23 27.11
N LEU A 123 -9.06 -2.89 26.39
CA LEU A 123 -8.51 -4.20 26.76
C LEU A 123 -7.28 -4.11 27.68
N ILE A 124 -6.79 -2.89 27.93
CA ILE A 124 -5.59 -2.61 28.71
C ILE A 124 -5.99 -1.75 29.89
N SER A 125 -5.64 -2.19 31.09
CA SER A 125 -5.81 -1.43 32.32
C SER A 125 -4.76 -0.31 32.41
N GLU A 126 -5.08 0.72 33.19
CA GLU A 126 -4.16 1.82 33.49
C GLU A 126 -2.86 1.31 34.15
N THR A 127 -2.94 0.23 34.94
CA THR A 127 -1.77 -0.43 35.53
C THR A 127 -0.88 -1.13 34.51
N GLU A 128 -1.46 -1.79 33.51
CA GLU A 128 -0.69 -2.43 32.43
C GLU A 128 -0.05 -1.40 31.51
N GLN A 129 -0.73 -0.27 31.29
CA GLN A 129 -0.16 0.86 30.57
C GLN A 129 1.07 1.44 31.29
N GLN A 130 0.97 1.67 32.61
CA GLN A 130 2.10 2.15 33.41
C GLN A 130 3.28 1.16 33.42
N MET A 131 3.02 -0.14 33.44
CA MET A 131 4.07 -1.15 33.32
C MET A 131 4.76 -1.08 31.96
N MET A 132 3.99 -1.00 30.86
CA MET A 132 4.54 -0.83 29.52
C MET A 132 5.40 0.43 29.41
N ASP A 133 4.92 1.57 29.91
CA ASP A 133 5.65 2.83 29.88
C ASP A 133 6.97 2.73 30.67
N GLY A 134 6.96 2.03 31.81
CA GLY A 134 8.17 1.75 32.60
C GLY A 134 9.20 0.90 31.85
N GLU A 135 8.75 -0.18 31.22
CA GLU A 135 9.62 -1.04 30.39
C GLU A 135 10.23 -0.24 29.22
N LEU A 136 9.41 0.52 28.50
CA LEU A 136 9.88 1.34 27.38
C LEU A 136 10.89 2.41 27.83
N HIS A 137 10.71 2.96 29.04
CA HIS A 137 11.66 3.88 29.62
C HIS A 137 13.00 3.21 29.95
N GLU A 138 13.00 1.98 30.48
CA GLU A 138 14.24 1.23 30.73
C GLU A 138 15.01 0.96 29.43
N PHE A 139 14.30 0.59 28.35
CA PHE A 139 14.93 0.50 27.02
C PHE A 139 15.57 1.83 26.61
N GLU A 140 14.89 2.96 26.80
CA GLU A 140 15.44 4.25 26.40
C GLU A 140 16.74 4.59 27.15
N VAL A 141 16.79 4.34 28.46
CA VAL A 141 18.00 4.54 29.27
C VAL A 141 19.16 3.67 28.78
N VAL A 142 18.89 2.41 28.39
CA VAL A 142 19.90 1.53 27.81
C VAL A 142 20.37 2.04 26.45
N PHE A 143 19.45 2.55 25.62
CA PHE A 143 19.77 3.10 24.31
C PHE A 143 20.68 4.33 24.39
N GLU A 144 20.36 5.30 25.25
CA GLU A 144 21.21 6.48 25.47
C GLU A 144 22.63 6.11 25.90
N LYS A 145 22.78 5.01 26.68
CA LYS A 145 24.10 4.51 27.06
C LYS A 145 24.85 3.96 25.84
N LEU A 146 24.19 3.16 25.01
CA LEU A 146 24.78 2.61 23.78
C LEU A 146 25.14 3.70 22.77
N GLN A 147 24.32 4.75 22.64
CA GLN A 147 24.62 5.91 21.80
C GLN A 147 25.88 6.66 22.28
N ARG A 148 26.05 6.81 23.61
CA ARG A 148 27.28 7.38 24.20
C ARG A 148 28.50 6.50 23.94
N ASP A 149 28.37 5.19 24.11
CA ASP A 149 29.47 4.23 23.85
C ASP A 149 29.86 4.22 22.36
N LEU A 150 28.87 4.31 21.46
CA LEU A 150 29.08 4.39 20.01
C LEU A 150 29.74 5.71 19.63
N SER A 151 29.27 6.83 20.20
CA SER A 151 29.87 8.15 20.01
C SER A 151 31.35 8.18 20.41
N ALA A 152 31.71 7.47 21.48
CA ALA A 152 33.10 7.34 21.93
C ALA A 152 33.93 6.42 21.01
N ASN A 153 33.32 5.35 20.47
CA ASN A 153 33.99 4.37 19.61
C ASN A 153 33.10 3.95 18.41
N PRO A 154 33.05 4.73 17.32
CA PRO A 154 32.07 4.53 16.23
C PRO A 154 32.21 3.21 15.46
N ASN A 155 33.39 2.58 15.54
CA ASN A 155 33.70 1.32 14.84
C ASN A 155 33.76 0.11 15.79
N ASP A 156 33.32 0.25 17.05
CA ASP A 156 33.30 -0.89 17.98
C ASP A 156 32.13 -1.82 17.64
N GLU A 157 32.44 -2.93 16.97
CA GLU A 157 31.46 -3.96 16.59
C GLU A 157 30.66 -4.48 17.79
N ARG A 158 31.21 -4.45 19.01
CA ARG A 158 30.48 -4.91 20.20
C ARG A 158 29.34 -3.96 20.54
N VAL A 159 29.56 -2.65 20.42
CA VAL A 159 28.54 -1.63 20.67
C VAL A 159 27.48 -1.68 19.57
N ILE A 160 27.91 -1.81 18.32
CA ILE A 160 27.00 -1.96 17.16
C ILE A 160 26.10 -3.19 17.35
N ASN A 161 26.68 -4.34 17.68
CA ASN A 161 25.91 -5.56 17.93
C ASN A 161 24.97 -5.41 19.13
N ALA A 162 25.39 -4.74 20.20
CA ALA A 162 24.53 -4.46 21.34
C ALA A 162 23.35 -3.54 20.98
N MET A 163 23.53 -2.57 20.09
CA MET A 163 22.43 -1.74 19.56
C MET A 163 21.45 -2.55 18.70
N ILE A 164 21.96 -3.46 17.88
CA ILE A 164 21.11 -4.39 17.11
C ILE A 164 20.32 -5.30 18.06
N GLU A 165 20.98 -5.88 19.06
CA GLU A 165 20.35 -6.73 20.07
C GLU A 165 19.30 -5.97 20.88
N TYR A 166 19.57 -4.70 21.22
CA TYR A 166 18.61 -3.80 21.84
C TYR A 166 17.32 -3.69 21.00
N TYR A 167 17.45 -3.38 19.70
CA TYR A 167 16.29 -3.27 18.81
C TYR A 167 15.52 -4.59 18.69
N GLN A 168 16.24 -5.71 18.54
CA GLN A 168 15.65 -7.05 18.47
C GLN A 168 14.87 -7.39 19.74
N THR A 169 15.45 -7.11 20.90
CA THR A 169 14.86 -7.40 22.20
C THR A 169 13.62 -6.55 22.45
N LYS A 170 13.71 -5.24 22.16
CA LYS A 170 12.57 -4.30 22.26
C LYS A 170 11.41 -4.75 21.38
N LEU A 171 11.68 -5.11 20.13
CA LEU A 171 10.66 -5.62 19.21
C LEU A 171 10.05 -6.94 19.71
N SER A 172 10.89 -7.87 20.17
CA SER A 172 10.44 -9.18 20.67
C SER A 172 9.51 -9.03 21.87
N LEU A 173 9.82 -8.12 22.79
CA LEU A 173 8.98 -7.85 23.96
C LEU A 173 7.61 -7.29 23.54
N ILE A 174 7.59 -6.26 22.70
CA ILE A 174 6.34 -5.64 22.23
C ILE A 174 5.46 -6.67 21.52
N ASN A 175 6.04 -7.48 20.64
CA ASN A 175 5.29 -8.52 19.92
C ASN A 175 4.74 -9.58 20.89
N MET A 176 5.55 -10.05 21.84
CA MET A 176 5.10 -11.02 22.84
C MET A 176 3.89 -10.51 23.62
N ILE A 177 3.94 -9.26 24.08
CA ILE A 177 2.86 -8.65 24.86
C ILE A 177 1.60 -8.53 24.00
N VAL A 178 1.71 -7.99 22.79
CA VAL A 178 0.58 -7.82 21.86
C VAL A 178 -0.05 -9.17 21.49
N GLU A 179 0.75 -10.20 21.25
CA GLU A 179 0.25 -11.55 20.95
C GLU A 179 -0.49 -12.18 22.13
N LYS A 180 0.07 -12.08 23.34
CA LYS A 180 -0.58 -12.61 24.56
C LYS A 180 -1.93 -11.97 24.81
N LEU A 181 -2.05 -10.66 24.58
CA LEU A 181 -3.32 -9.95 24.75
C LEU A 181 -4.36 -10.34 23.69
N LYS A 182 -3.93 -10.55 22.44
CA LYS A 182 -4.81 -11.08 21.39
C LYS A 182 -5.31 -12.48 21.71
N GLU A 183 -4.44 -13.36 22.25
CA GLU A 183 -4.84 -14.70 22.69
C GLU A 183 -5.90 -14.64 23.80
N VAL A 184 -5.74 -13.72 24.76
CA VAL A 184 -6.73 -13.52 25.83
C VAL A 184 -8.07 -13.09 25.24
N LYS A 185 -8.10 -12.09 24.35
CA LYS A 185 -9.32 -11.63 23.67
C LYS A 185 -10.07 -12.76 22.96
N GLN A 186 -9.36 -13.55 22.15
CA GLN A 186 -9.96 -14.67 21.39
C GLN A 186 -10.59 -15.73 22.30
N LYS A 187 -9.99 -15.99 23.46
CA LYS A 187 -10.54 -16.93 24.45
C LYS A 187 -11.81 -16.37 25.10
N THR A 188 -11.90 -15.08 25.37
CA THR A 188 -13.12 -14.48 25.91
C THR A 188 -14.25 -14.57 24.90
N ASP A 189 -14.00 -14.24 23.63
CA ASP A 189 -15.00 -14.27 22.55
C ASP A 189 -15.54 -15.69 22.28
N THR A 190 -14.68 -16.71 22.28
CA THR A 190 -15.09 -18.11 22.03
C THR A 190 -15.90 -18.73 23.16
N ASN A 191 -15.67 -18.33 24.42
CA ASN A 191 -16.48 -18.81 25.54
C ASN A 191 -17.92 -18.26 25.49
N TYR A 192 -18.12 -17.01 25.05
CA TYR A 192 -19.46 -16.42 24.93
C TYR A 192 -20.31 -17.06 23.81
N GLU A 193 -19.71 -17.60 22.75
CA GLU A 193 -20.47 -18.32 21.70
C GLU A 193 -20.80 -19.78 22.09
N SER A 194 -20.08 -20.38 23.03
CA SER A 194 -20.33 -21.77 23.47
C SER A 194 -21.42 -21.91 24.54
N GLU A 195 -21.81 -20.80 25.18
CA GLU A 195 -22.85 -20.76 26.22
C GLU A 195 -24.18 -20.15 25.74
N MET A 196 -24.31 -19.84 24.44
CA MET A 196 -25.54 -19.35 23.77
C MET A 196 -26.13 -20.43 22.85
#